data_AF-A0A832DNK4-F1
#
_entry.id   AF-A0A832DNK4-F1
#
_cell.length_a   1.000
_cell.length_b   1.000
_cell.length_c   1.000
_cell.angle_alpha   90.00
_cell.angle_beta   90.00
_cell.angle_gamma   90.00
#
_symmetry.space_group_name_H-M   'P 1'
#
loop_
_entity.id
_entity.type
_entity.pdbx_description
1 polymer ?
#
loop_
_entity_poly.entity_id
_entity_poly.type
_entity_poly.pdbx_seq_one_letter_code
_entity_poly.pdbx_strand_id
1 'polypeptide(L)'
;MAGTRIETDVAIVGGGAAGVAAALEAGEAGARVVLLEQGDAPGGTAATSGGGCFIVGTPLQAAHGIHDTPDLAFEDWVRWGGGAADEVWARYYIEHSLHDLYFWGEKHGVRWVDMKFQEGNRVLRWHRPDRNGLGLMTALIDSLRVTVAPAVLTGTRADALVVDGDRVCGVRALTVGTGEAVEIRSRTVVVTTGGFNSNLDMVLEVRPDLRGVRVMEGSGRGATGSGHALIRDCGGYFTHMDEIWFYVYATPDPRDPRGRRGLVFRGTPGYVWVNQQGRRFHDESLTGGASATPALMRQDPPHAWAILDTPMTAGMEVADPYYRDGASVRRDRVQALLDTSPFIRKADTLQELARRIDVDVPAFLGDLGDYNKACEAGLPTEPRFGKSLAQSRPFDTPPYYAVQLFPLARKNFGGVKTDLRCRVLDRHFSPIPGLYAAGEVAGMAGGHINGKAGLEGTMLGPSLFSGRVAGGWAAHEAGFGAGFTGTPNRPE
;
A
#
# COMPACT_ATOMS: atom_id res chain seq x y z
N MET A 1 13.89 22.27 29.89
CA MET A 1 13.47 23.20 28.82
C MET A 1 11.96 23.15 28.75
N ALA A 2 11.27 24.29 28.84
CA ALA A 2 9.82 24.32 28.78
C ALA A 2 9.38 23.93 27.37
N GLY A 3 8.73 22.76 27.22
CA GLY A 3 8.22 22.31 25.93
C GLY A 3 7.07 23.19 25.44
N THR A 4 6.88 23.26 24.13
CA THR A 4 5.75 23.99 23.53
C THR A 4 4.46 23.22 23.83
N ARG A 5 3.45 23.91 24.37
CA ARG A 5 2.12 23.32 24.61
C ARG A 5 1.10 23.90 23.62
N ILE A 6 0.34 23.01 22.98
CA ILE A 6 -0.71 23.34 22.00
C ILE A 6 -2.03 22.73 22.48
N GLU A 7 -3.12 23.49 22.38
CA GLU A 7 -4.48 23.02 22.72
C GLU A 7 -5.31 22.95 21.44
N THR A 8 -5.99 21.83 21.21
CA THR A 8 -6.84 21.60 20.02
C THR A 8 -8.06 20.77 20.39
N ASP A 9 -9.03 20.64 19.49
CA ASP A 9 -10.18 19.75 19.73
C ASP A 9 -9.82 18.31 19.32
N VAL A 10 -9.25 18.13 18.13
CA VAL A 10 -8.79 16.85 17.59
C VAL A 10 -7.29 16.92 17.25
N ALA A 11 -6.51 15.95 17.74
CA ALA A 11 -5.12 15.76 17.34
C ALA A 11 -5.00 14.54 16.41
N ILE A 12 -4.28 14.68 15.30
CA ILE A 12 -4.11 13.62 14.30
C ILE A 12 -2.62 13.27 14.19
N VAL A 13 -2.28 12.00 14.39
CA VAL A 13 -0.90 11.51 14.36
C VAL A 13 -0.65 10.78 13.03
N GLY A 14 0.02 11.45 12.09
CA GLY A 14 0.33 10.95 10.75
C GLY A 14 -0.34 11.78 9.66
N GLY A 15 0.43 12.28 8.70
CA GLY A 15 -0.06 13.06 7.55
C GLY A 15 -0.27 12.23 6.29
N GLY A 16 -0.55 10.93 6.41
CA GLY A 16 -0.86 10.07 5.28
C GLY A 16 -2.29 10.25 4.75
N ALA A 17 -2.71 9.38 3.83
CA ALA A 17 -4.06 9.39 3.26
C ALA A 17 -5.17 9.41 4.33
N ALA A 18 -5.10 8.51 5.31
CA ALA A 18 -6.07 8.44 6.40
C ALA A 18 -6.07 9.71 7.28
N GLY A 19 -4.88 10.27 7.58
CA GLY A 19 -4.76 11.46 8.42
C GLY A 19 -5.25 12.73 7.74
N VAL A 20 -4.95 12.92 6.46
CA VAL A 20 -5.48 14.04 5.67
C VAL A 20 -6.99 13.96 5.53
N ALA A 21 -7.53 12.75 5.28
CA ALA A 21 -8.98 12.53 5.23
C ALA A 21 -9.65 12.80 6.59
N ALA A 22 -9.04 12.35 7.70
CA ALA A 22 -9.54 12.63 9.05
C ALA A 22 -9.52 14.13 9.37
N ALA A 23 -8.47 14.84 8.95
CA ALA A 23 -8.33 16.28 9.17
C ALA A 23 -9.37 17.09 8.38
N LEU A 24 -9.64 16.68 7.14
CA LEU A 24 -10.71 17.26 6.33
C LEU A 24 -12.06 17.07 7.01
N GLU A 25 -12.42 15.82 7.35
CA GLU A 25 -13.74 15.52 7.93
C GLU A 25 -13.94 16.23 9.27
N ALA A 26 -12.95 16.17 10.17
CA ALA A 26 -13.05 16.82 11.48
C ALA A 26 -13.09 18.35 11.37
N GLY A 27 -12.32 18.93 10.45
CA GLY A 27 -12.29 20.37 10.21
C GLY A 27 -13.57 20.89 9.58
N GLU A 28 -14.13 20.17 8.60
CA GLU A 28 -15.43 20.51 7.99
C GLU A 28 -16.59 20.41 9.00
N ALA A 29 -16.48 19.55 10.01
CA ALA A 29 -17.41 19.50 11.13
C ALA A 29 -17.26 20.69 12.12
N GLY A 30 -16.22 21.52 11.97
CA GLY A 30 -15.97 22.72 12.76
C GLY A 30 -14.99 22.53 13.93
N ALA A 31 -14.35 21.38 14.08
CA ALA A 31 -13.37 21.15 15.14
C ALA A 31 -12.03 21.84 14.81
N ARG A 32 -11.31 22.34 15.82
CA ARG A 32 -9.90 22.74 15.63
C ARG A 32 -9.04 21.49 15.55
N VAL A 33 -8.18 21.44 14.53
CA VAL A 33 -7.36 20.27 14.21
C VAL A 33 -5.89 20.64 14.24
N VAL A 34 -5.09 19.79 14.90
CA VAL A 34 -3.63 19.75 14.78
C VAL A 34 -3.25 18.42 14.15
N LEU A 35 -2.51 18.46 13.04
CA LEU A 35 -1.99 17.26 12.36
C LEU A 35 -0.47 17.20 12.50
N LEU A 36 0.05 16.10 13.04
CA LEU A 36 1.47 15.82 13.15
C LEU A 36 1.93 14.95 11.98
N GLU A 37 3.08 15.28 11.39
CA GLU A 37 3.78 14.47 10.41
C GLU A 37 5.26 14.39 10.76
N GLN A 38 5.80 13.17 10.87
CA GLN A 38 7.21 12.98 11.22
C GLN A 38 8.16 13.31 10.07
N GLY A 39 7.69 13.20 8.83
CA GLY A 39 8.43 13.61 7.64
C GLY A 39 8.30 15.11 7.36
N ASP A 40 8.97 15.55 6.30
CA ASP A 40 9.04 16.97 5.95
C ASP A 40 7.74 17.52 5.35
N ALA A 41 6.85 16.64 4.88
CA ALA A 41 5.57 16.98 4.30
C ALA A 41 4.52 15.86 4.46
N PRO A 42 3.22 16.19 4.55
CA PRO A 42 2.14 15.22 4.44
C PRO A 42 2.15 14.49 3.08
N GLY A 43 1.52 13.32 3.04
CA GLY A 43 1.37 12.48 1.85
C GLY A 43 1.67 11.01 2.11
N GLY A 44 2.63 10.74 3.00
CA GLY A 44 3.07 9.40 3.37
C GLY A 44 3.38 8.49 2.16
N THR A 45 3.15 7.18 2.32
CA THR A 45 3.31 6.22 1.20
C THR A 45 2.30 6.44 0.07
N ALA A 46 1.16 7.07 0.35
CA ALA A 46 0.10 7.29 -0.63
C ALA A 46 0.57 8.19 -1.78
N ALA A 47 1.31 9.27 -1.48
CA ALA A 47 1.81 10.23 -2.47
C ALA A 47 2.81 9.63 -3.49
N THR A 48 3.42 8.48 -3.19
CA THR A 48 4.36 7.79 -4.09
C THR A 48 3.78 6.49 -4.66
N SER A 49 2.49 6.24 -4.44
CA SER A 49 1.80 5.03 -4.88
C SER A 49 1.18 5.16 -6.28
N GLY A 50 0.64 4.05 -6.80
CA GLY A 50 -0.21 4.06 -8.00
C GLY A 50 -1.54 4.82 -7.82
N GLY A 51 -1.91 5.16 -6.58
CA GLY A 51 -3.12 5.95 -6.28
C GLY A 51 -4.44 5.19 -6.43
N GLY A 52 -4.41 3.94 -6.87
CA GLY A 52 -5.61 3.19 -7.19
C GLY A 52 -6.47 2.87 -5.97
N CYS A 53 -7.77 3.07 -6.10
CA CYS A 53 -8.78 2.79 -5.09
C CYS A 53 -9.81 1.81 -5.62
N PHE A 54 -10.25 0.87 -4.78
CA PHE A 54 -11.35 -0.05 -5.09
C PHE A 54 -12.68 0.69 -4.95
N ILE A 55 -13.40 0.94 -6.03
CA ILE A 55 -14.64 1.73 -6.00
C ILE A 55 -15.71 1.03 -6.86
N VAL A 56 -16.95 1.08 -6.40
CA VAL A 56 -18.08 0.33 -6.95
C VAL A 56 -19.19 1.26 -7.44
N GLY A 57 -19.74 0.96 -8.62
CA GLY A 57 -20.89 1.65 -9.20
C GLY A 57 -20.61 3.06 -9.73
N THR A 58 -19.40 3.33 -10.23
CA THR A 58 -18.99 4.69 -10.60
C THR A 58 -19.48 5.12 -11.98
N PRO A 59 -19.58 6.45 -12.24
CA PRO A 59 -19.78 6.97 -13.59
C PRO A 59 -18.72 6.48 -14.59
N LEU A 60 -17.48 6.28 -14.14
CA LEU A 60 -16.39 5.80 -14.98
C LEU A 60 -16.61 4.33 -15.40
N GLN A 61 -17.14 3.49 -14.51
CA GLN A 61 -17.57 2.12 -14.85
C GLN A 61 -18.71 2.14 -15.87
N ALA A 62 -19.76 2.94 -15.62
CA ALA A 62 -20.90 3.08 -16.52
C ALA A 62 -20.48 3.54 -17.93
N ALA A 63 -19.55 4.50 -18.02
CA ALA A 63 -19.01 4.98 -19.30
C ALA A 63 -18.26 3.90 -20.10
N HIS A 64 -17.79 2.83 -19.44
CA HIS A 64 -17.15 1.67 -20.07
C HIS A 64 -18.09 0.47 -20.24
N GLY A 65 -19.41 0.66 -20.03
CA GLY A 65 -20.41 -0.41 -20.11
C GLY A 65 -20.29 -1.45 -18.99
N ILE A 66 -19.65 -1.10 -17.88
CA ILE A 66 -19.45 -1.99 -16.73
C ILE A 66 -20.61 -1.78 -15.75
N HIS A 67 -21.42 -2.81 -15.57
CA HIS A 67 -22.50 -2.85 -14.59
C HIS A 67 -21.99 -3.46 -13.29
N ASP A 68 -21.90 -2.63 -12.26
CA ASP A 68 -21.18 -2.96 -11.05
C ASP A 68 -22.02 -2.73 -9.79
N THR A 69 -22.03 -3.71 -8.87
CA THR A 69 -22.89 -3.67 -7.67
C THR A 69 -22.13 -3.99 -6.39
N PRO A 70 -22.55 -3.45 -5.23
CA PRO A 70 -21.99 -3.80 -3.93
C PRO A 70 -21.89 -5.31 -3.67
N ASP A 71 -22.91 -6.09 -4.04
CA ASP A 71 -22.91 -7.54 -3.84
C ASP A 71 -21.87 -8.26 -4.70
N LEU A 72 -21.75 -7.88 -5.98
CA LEU A 72 -20.73 -8.44 -6.86
C LEU A 72 -19.32 -8.18 -6.32
N ALA A 73 -19.09 -6.96 -5.82
CA ALA A 73 -17.81 -6.57 -5.19
C ALA A 73 -17.55 -7.36 -3.92
N PHE A 74 -18.56 -7.50 -3.08
CA PHE A 74 -18.44 -8.16 -1.79
C PHE A 74 -18.10 -9.65 -1.97
N GLU A 75 -18.79 -10.34 -2.87
CA GLU A 75 -18.45 -11.72 -3.24
C GLU A 75 -17.01 -11.86 -3.76
N ASP A 76 -16.55 -10.95 -4.62
CA ASP A 76 -15.18 -10.97 -5.13
C ASP A 76 -14.17 -10.76 -4.01
N TRP A 77 -14.42 -9.78 -3.14
CA TRP A 77 -13.55 -9.44 -2.01
C TRP A 77 -13.46 -10.59 -1.00
N VAL A 78 -14.58 -11.14 -0.55
CA VAL A 78 -14.61 -12.22 0.45
C VAL A 78 -13.94 -13.48 -0.10
N ARG A 79 -14.23 -13.85 -1.37
CA ARG A 79 -13.58 -14.98 -2.03
C ARG A 79 -12.07 -14.78 -2.10
N TRP A 80 -11.61 -13.59 -2.50
CA TRP A 80 -10.20 -13.29 -2.63
C TRP A 80 -9.47 -13.22 -1.28
N GLY A 81 -10.13 -12.71 -0.25
CA GLY A 81 -9.63 -12.64 1.12
C GLY A 81 -9.46 -14.00 1.81
N GLY A 82 -9.80 -15.10 1.13
CA GLY A 82 -9.57 -16.46 1.61
C GLY A 82 -10.44 -16.84 2.82
N GLY A 83 -11.64 -16.26 2.92
CA GLY A 83 -12.59 -16.51 4.02
C GLY A 83 -12.17 -15.90 5.37
N ALA A 84 -11.19 -15.00 5.39
CA ALA A 84 -10.71 -14.33 6.61
C ALA A 84 -10.97 -12.83 6.64
N ALA A 85 -11.53 -12.25 5.57
CA ALA A 85 -11.83 -10.82 5.52
C ALA A 85 -12.82 -10.42 6.62
N ASP A 86 -12.62 -9.26 7.24
CA ASP A 86 -13.65 -8.64 8.08
C ASP A 86 -14.82 -8.20 7.19
N GLU A 87 -15.78 -9.09 7.01
CA GLU A 87 -16.92 -8.93 6.10
C GLU A 87 -17.78 -7.71 6.44
N VAL A 88 -17.88 -7.37 7.74
CA VAL A 88 -18.67 -6.22 8.19
C VAL A 88 -17.99 -4.92 7.70
N TRP A 89 -16.68 -4.81 7.89
CA TRP A 89 -15.92 -3.68 7.39
C TRP A 89 -15.83 -3.64 5.86
N ALA A 90 -15.64 -4.78 5.21
CA ALA A 90 -15.59 -4.88 3.75
C ALA A 90 -16.92 -4.41 3.14
N ARG A 91 -18.06 -4.91 3.65
CA ARG A 91 -19.39 -4.48 3.22
C ARG A 91 -19.59 -2.99 3.44
N TYR A 92 -19.27 -2.49 4.63
CA TYR A 92 -19.41 -1.08 4.96
C TYR A 92 -18.59 -0.18 4.02
N TYR A 93 -17.33 -0.53 3.76
CA TYR A 93 -16.52 0.21 2.80
C TYR A 93 -17.10 0.17 1.38
N ILE A 94 -17.49 -1.02 0.89
CA ILE A 94 -17.98 -1.21 -0.47
C ILE A 94 -19.21 -0.32 -0.72
N GLU A 95 -20.15 -0.35 0.21
CA GLU A 95 -21.38 0.43 0.13
C GLU A 95 -21.14 1.94 0.19
N HIS A 96 -20.06 2.38 0.82
CA HIS A 96 -19.74 3.80 0.90
C HIS A 96 -18.76 4.26 -0.18
N SER A 97 -18.16 3.35 -0.96
CA SER A 97 -17.09 3.70 -1.90
C SER A 97 -17.51 4.71 -2.97
N LEU A 98 -18.76 4.69 -3.45
CA LEU A 98 -19.22 5.62 -4.47
C LEU A 98 -19.34 7.05 -3.94
N HIS A 99 -20.20 7.29 -2.96
CA HIS A 99 -20.44 8.66 -2.51
C HIS A 99 -19.33 9.16 -1.59
N ASP A 100 -18.84 8.30 -0.70
CA ASP A 100 -17.91 8.69 0.36
C ASP A 100 -16.43 8.50 0.04
N LEU A 101 -16.11 8.04 -1.17
CA LEU A 101 -14.73 8.05 -1.65
C LEU A 101 -14.62 8.66 -3.05
N TYR A 102 -15.43 8.22 -4.02
CA TYR A 102 -15.35 8.73 -5.39
C TYR A 102 -15.80 10.19 -5.49
N PHE A 103 -17.07 10.48 -5.17
CA PHE A 103 -17.62 11.83 -5.28
C PHE A 103 -17.07 12.78 -4.22
N TRP A 104 -16.82 12.28 -3.01
CA TRP A 104 -16.07 13.04 -2.01
C TRP A 104 -14.67 13.42 -2.53
N GLY A 105 -13.95 12.50 -3.16
CA GLY A 105 -12.66 12.81 -3.78
C GLY A 105 -12.79 13.91 -4.83
N GLU A 106 -13.79 13.83 -5.72
CA GLU A 106 -14.04 14.85 -6.75
C GLU A 106 -14.35 16.23 -6.15
N LYS A 107 -15.15 16.30 -5.08
CA LYS A 107 -15.41 17.54 -4.31
C LYS A 107 -14.10 18.18 -3.84
N HIS A 108 -13.11 17.38 -3.47
CA HIS A 108 -11.78 17.83 -3.02
C HIS A 108 -10.74 17.89 -4.15
N GLY A 109 -11.17 17.89 -5.41
CA GLY A 109 -10.31 18.13 -6.58
C GLY A 109 -9.62 16.89 -7.14
N VAL A 110 -9.92 15.69 -6.63
CA VAL A 110 -9.42 14.44 -7.21
C VAL A 110 -10.10 14.23 -8.57
N ARG A 111 -9.32 13.84 -9.58
CA ARG A 111 -9.84 13.49 -10.91
C ARG A 111 -9.58 12.02 -11.18
N TRP A 112 -10.62 11.21 -11.31
CA TRP A 112 -10.49 9.80 -11.67
C TRP A 112 -10.39 9.66 -13.19
N VAL A 113 -9.30 9.06 -13.69
CA VAL A 113 -8.96 9.11 -15.13
C VAL A 113 -9.11 7.77 -15.85
N ASP A 114 -8.86 6.66 -15.17
CA ASP A 114 -9.08 5.33 -15.73
C ASP A 114 -9.26 4.26 -14.64
N MET A 115 -9.48 3.03 -15.09
CA MET A 115 -9.43 1.83 -14.27
C MET A 115 -8.45 0.83 -14.89
N LYS A 116 -7.80 -0.01 -14.09
CA LYS A 116 -7.07 -1.18 -14.61
C LYS A 116 -7.68 -2.48 -14.14
N PHE A 117 -7.53 -3.49 -14.98
CA PHE A 117 -7.84 -4.86 -14.61
C PHE A 117 -6.85 -5.33 -13.55
N GLN A 118 -7.37 -6.06 -12.57
CA GLN A 118 -6.62 -6.69 -11.51
C GLN A 118 -7.29 -8.01 -11.17
N GLU A 119 -6.48 -9.04 -10.93
CA GLU A 119 -6.97 -10.38 -10.62
C GLU A 119 -7.90 -10.41 -9.41
N GLY A 120 -8.71 -11.48 -9.34
CA GLY A 120 -9.72 -11.68 -8.30
C GLY A 120 -11.04 -10.97 -8.55
N ASN A 121 -11.02 -9.83 -9.26
CA ASN A 121 -12.21 -9.11 -9.67
C ASN A 121 -12.84 -9.68 -10.93
N ARG A 122 -14.17 -9.77 -10.97
CA ARG A 122 -14.93 -10.09 -12.19
C ARG A 122 -15.04 -8.92 -13.16
N VAL A 123 -14.86 -7.68 -12.68
CA VAL A 123 -14.99 -6.43 -13.45
C VAL A 123 -13.97 -5.37 -12.99
N LEU A 124 -13.77 -4.31 -13.78
CA LEU A 124 -12.79 -3.26 -13.44
C LEU A 124 -13.28 -2.40 -12.28
N ARG A 125 -12.52 -2.37 -11.18
CA ARG A 125 -12.86 -1.61 -9.96
C ARG A 125 -11.70 -0.82 -9.37
N TRP A 126 -10.51 -0.95 -9.93
CA TRP A 126 -9.31 -0.25 -9.48
C TRP A 126 -9.19 1.11 -10.17
N HIS A 127 -9.83 2.12 -9.57
CA HIS A 127 -9.92 3.48 -10.10
C HIS A 127 -8.64 4.25 -9.82
N ARG A 128 -8.01 4.79 -10.86
CA ARG A 128 -6.80 5.59 -10.71
C ARG A 128 -7.09 7.09 -10.84
N PRO A 129 -6.54 7.89 -9.94
CA PRO A 129 -6.57 9.33 -10.04
C PRO A 129 -5.52 9.81 -11.05
N ASP A 130 -5.76 10.99 -11.62
CA ASP A 130 -4.79 11.71 -12.42
C ASP A 130 -3.48 11.86 -11.63
N ARG A 131 -2.34 11.68 -12.31
CA ARG A 131 -1.00 11.66 -11.70
C ARG A 131 -0.85 10.68 -10.53
N ASN A 132 -1.63 9.59 -10.51
CA ASN A 132 -1.55 8.52 -9.52
C ASN A 132 -1.67 9.05 -8.07
N GLY A 133 -1.04 8.37 -7.10
CA GLY A 133 -1.14 8.74 -5.69
C GLY A 133 -0.62 10.15 -5.38
N LEU A 134 0.29 10.67 -6.20
CA LEU A 134 0.76 12.05 -6.08
C LEU A 134 -0.38 13.04 -6.34
N GLY A 135 -1.10 12.91 -7.46
CA GLY A 135 -2.21 13.81 -7.78
C GLY A 135 -3.36 13.71 -6.79
N LEU A 136 -3.68 12.50 -6.32
CA LEU A 136 -4.66 12.27 -5.25
C LEU A 136 -4.29 13.03 -3.98
N MET A 137 -3.08 12.82 -3.46
CA MET A 137 -2.67 13.46 -2.21
C MET A 137 -2.50 14.97 -2.37
N THR A 138 -2.00 15.46 -3.51
CA THR A 138 -1.93 16.90 -3.78
C THR A 138 -3.32 17.53 -3.71
N ALA A 139 -4.32 16.98 -4.39
CA ALA A 139 -5.68 17.51 -4.36
C ALA A 139 -6.26 17.56 -2.94
N LEU A 140 -6.13 16.47 -2.17
CA LEU A 140 -6.65 16.41 -0.81
C LEU A 140 -5.91 17.33 0.16
N ILE A 141 -4.58 17.43 0.05
CA ILE A 141 -3.76 18.32 0.90
C ILE A 141 -4.05 19.79 0.58
N ASP A 142 -4.17 20.14 -0.70
CA ASP A 142 -4.52 21.50 -1.12
C ASP A 142 -5.92 21.86 -0.66
N SER A 143 -6.87 20.94 -0.79
CA SER A 143 -8.22 21.14 -0.26
C SER A 143 -8.22 21.31 1.25
N LEU A 144 -7.45 20.51 2.00
CA LEU A 144 -7.30 20.66 3.45
C LEU A 144 -6.77 22.04 3.84
N ARG A 145 -5.78 22.54 3.10
CA ARG A 145 -5.20 23.88 3.33
C ARG A 145 -6.19 25.01 3.07
N VAL A 146 -7.05 24.86 2.06
CA VAL A 146 -7.99 25.91 1.65
C VAL A 146 -9.29 25.89 2.45
N THR A 147 -9.82 24.70 2.76
CA THR A 147 -11.16 24.55 3.37
C THR A 147 -11.12 24.56 4.90
N VAL A 148 -10.08 23.98 5.50
CA VAL A 148 -9.94 23.84 6.95
C VAL A 148 -8.78 24.69 7.49
N ALA A 149 -7.65 24.70 6.77
CA ALA A 149 -6.41 25.36 7.18
C ALA A 149 -5.92 24.95 8.59
N PRO A 150 -5.74 23.65 8.89
CA PRO A 150 -5.32 23.21 10.21
C PRO A 150 -3.85 23.56 10.49
N ALA A 151 -3.46 23.52 11.76
CA ALA A 151 -2.05 23.55 12.12
C ALA A 151 -1.39 22.21 11.74
N VAL A 152 -0.43 22.23 10.81
CA VAL A 152 0.34 21.05 10.39
C VAL A 152 1.76 21.15 10.92
N LEU A 153 2.12 20.22 11.81
CA LEU A 153 3.45 20.12 12.42
C LEU A 153 4.26 19.04 11.69
N THR A 154 5.01 19.44 10.67
CA THR A 154 5.96 18.55 9.98
C THR A 154 7.23 18.37 10.80
N GLY A 155 8.04 17.37 10.47
CA GLY A 155 9.23 17.02 11.24
C GLY A 155 8.93 16.78 12.72
N THR A 156 7.73 16.30 13.07
CA THR A 156 7.27 16.15 14.45
C THR A 156 6.80 14.73 14.69
N ARG A 157 7.52 13.98 15.52
CA ARG A 157 7.27 12.57 15.79
C ARG A 157 6.58 12.38 17.13
N ALA A 158 5.37 11.82 17.15
CA ALA A 158 4.70 11.41 18.37
C ALA A 158 5.53 10.35 19.13
N ASP A 159 5.66 10.52 20.44
CA ASP A 159 6.44 9.63 21.32
C ASP A 159 5.56 8.87 22.32
N ALA A 160 4.46 9.46 22.76
CA ALA A 160 3.50 8.89 23.70
C ALA A 160 2.12 9.55 23.53
N LEU A 161 1.08 8.78 23.84
CA LEU A 161 -0.25 9.33 24.07
C LEU A 161 -0.33 9.87 25.50
N VAL A 162 -1.01 10.99 25.67
CA VAL A 162 -1.27 11.59 26.99
C VAL A 162 -2.60 11.03 27.49
N VAL A 163 -2.60 10.47 28.69
CA VAL A 163 -3.76 9.79 29.28
C VAL A 163 -4.13 10.47 30.59
N ASP A 164 -5.42 10.72 30.79
CA ASP A 164 -6.01 11.14 32.07
C ASP A 164 -7.09 10.13 32.48
N GLY A 165 -6.84 9.41 33.57
CA GLY A 165 -7.63 8.24 33.96
C GLY A 165 -7.57 7.14 32.89
N ASP A 166 -8.70 6.86 32.25
CA ASP A 166 -8.84 5.88 31.15
C ASP A 166 -8.86 6.54 29.75
N ARG A 167 -8.77 7.86 29.68
CA ARG A 167 -9.00 8.64 28.46
C ARG A 167 -7.73 9.16 27.86
N VAL A 168 -7.57 8.94 26.56
CA VAL A 168 -6.55 9.63 25.78
C VAL A 168 -6.99 11.08 25.56
N CYS A 169 -6.17 12.03 26.02
CA CYS A 169 -6.45 13.47 26.00
C CYS A 169 -5.34 14.31 25.36
N GLY A 170 -4.50 13.66 24.54
CA GLY A 170 -3.44 14.35 23.81
C GLY A 170 -2.31 13.46 23.36
N VAL A 171 -1.27 14.11 22.86
CA VAL A 171 -0.07 13.49 22.30
C VAL A 171 1.14 14.28 22.77
N ARG A 172 2.16 13.58 23.26
CA ARG A 172 3.50 14.14 23.39
C ARG A 172 4.29 13.75 22.15
N ALA A 173 5.11 14.68 21.67
CA ALA A 173 5.89 14.54 20.46
C ALA A 173 7.25 15.22 20.60
N LEU A 174 8.14 14.88 19.68
CA LEU A 174 9.49 15.42 19.58
C LEU A 174 9.71 15.97 18.18
N THR A 175 10.26 17.18 18.10
CA THR A 175 10.76 17.72 16.82
C THR A 175 11.94 16.87 16.36
N VAL A 176 11.86 16.36 15.13
CA VAL A 176 12.90 15.56 14.49
C VAL A 176 14.14 16.44 14.27
N GLY A 177 15.32 15.92 14.61
CA GLY A 177 16.58 16.64 14.52
C GLY A 177 16.96 17.39 15.80
N THR A 178 16.06 18.19 16.39
CA THR A 178 16.36 18.95 17.62
C THR A 178 16.03 18.19 18.90
N GLY A 179 15.05 17.27 18.86
CA GLY A 179 14.57 16.56 20.04
C GLY A 179 13.76 17.43 21.01
N GLU A 180 13.34 18.63 20.59
CA GLU A 180 12.51 19.51 21.41
C GLU A 180 11.13 18.91 21.64
N ALA A 181 10.66 18.97 22.88
CA ALA A 181 9.38 18.42 23.28
C ALA A 181 8.21 19.35 22.90
N VAL A 182 7.17 18.76 22.31
CA VAL A 182 5.89 19.39 22.02
C VAL A 182 4.79 18.56 22.67
N GLU A 183 3.93 19.20 23.45
CA GLU A 183 2.74 18.57 24.04
C GLU A 183 1.49 19.15 23.40
N ILE A 184 0.65 18.28 22.85
CA ILE A 184 -0.62 18.66 22.23
C ILE A 184 -1.73 18.06 23.08
N ARG A 185 -2.51 18.91 23.74
CA ARG A 185 -3.71 18.51 24.48
C ARG A 185 -4.92 18.59 23.54
N SER A 186 -5.74 17.55 23.58
CA SER A 186 -6.93 17.43 22.73
C SER A 186 -8.05 16.66 23.42
N ARG A 187 -9.28 16.81 22.92
CA ARG A 187 -10.41 16.01 23.40
C ARG A 187 -10.35 14.59 22.84
N THR A 188 -9.89 14.45 21.61
CA THR A 188 -9.71 13.16 20.93
C THR A 188 -8.37 13.12 20.17
N VAL A 189 -7.86 11.91 19.96
CA VAL A 189 -6.66 11.62 19.18
C VAL A 189 -6.97 10.58 18.11
N VAL A 190 -6.57 10.85 16.86
CA VAL A 190 -6.69 9.91 15.73
C VAL A 190 -5.31 9.48 15.27
N VAL A 191 -4.98 8.20 15.42
CA VAL A 191 -3.70 7.62 14.98
C VAL A 191 -3.83 7.09 13.56
N THR A 192 -3.00 7.61 12.64
CA THR A 192 -3.03 7.31 11.19
C THR A 192 -1.63 7.10 10.60
N THR A 193 -0.72 6.57 11.43
CA THR A 193 0.73 6.49 11.16
C THR A 193 1.15 5.48 10.08
N GLY A 194 0.20 4.78 9.49
CA GLY A 194 0.46 3.69 8.55
C GLY A 194 1.02 2.42 9.21
N GLY A 195 1.62 1.57 8.39
CA GLY A 195 2.06 0.23 8.76
C GLY A 195 3.43 0.11 9.41
N PHE A 196 3.95 -1.11 9.42
CA PHE A 196 5.27 -1.45 9.98
C PHE A 196 6.24 -2.11 8.98
N ASN A 197 5.89 -2.17 7.69
CA ASN A 197 6.64 -2.92 6.67
C ASN A 197 7.98 -2.27 6.22
N SER A 198 8.42 -1.19 6.90
CA SER A 198 9.80 -0.67 6.84
C SER A 198 10.58 -0.92 8.14
N ASN A 199 10.07 -1.82 8.98
CA ASN A 199 10.72 -2.35 10.17
C ASN A 199 10.75 -3.88 10.06
N LEU A 200 11.81 -4.40 9.42
CA LEU A 200 11.93 -5.84 9.19
C LEU A 200 11.97 -6.65 10.49
N ASP A 201 12.50 -6.07 11.57
CA ASP A 201 12.56 -6.76 12.86
C ASP A 201 11.14 -7.01 13.41
N MET A 202 10.23 -6.03 13.29
CA MET A 202 8.81 -6.21 13.63
C MET A 202 8.10 -7.18 12.67
N VAL A 203 8.43 -7.16 11.38
CA VAL A 203 7.91 -8.17 10.43
C VAL A 203 8.32 -9.59 10.85
N LEU A 204 9.57 -9.80 11.24
CA LEU A 204 10.08 -11.11 11.68
C LEU A 204 9.64 -11.51 13.10
N GLU A 205 9.14 -10.56 13.90
CA GLU A 205 8.47 -10.83 15.16
C GLU A 205 7.11 -11.48 14.92
N VAL A 206 6.31 -10.90 14.02
CA VAL A 206 4.96 -11.39 13.70
C VAL A 206 4.96 -12.56 12.71
N ARG A 207 6.01 -12.69 11.90
CA ARG A 207 6.23 -13.79 10.94
C ARG A 207 7.55 -14.51 11.18
N PRO A 208 7.66 -15.26 12.30
CA PRO A 208 8.88 -15.98 12.65
C PRO A 208 9.26 -17.08 11.66
N ASP A 209 8.31 -17.56 10.85
CA ASP A 209 8.51 -18.51 9.75
C ASP A 209 9.40 -17.95 8.63
N LEU A 210 9.51 -16.62 8.52
CA LEU A 210 10.36 -15.95 7.54
C LEU A 210 11.82 -15.79 8.01
N ARG A 211 12.17 -16.27 9.21
CA ARG A 211 13.56 -16.25 9.68
C ARG A 211 14.42 -17.18 8.81
N GLY A 212 15.50 -16.64 8.26
CA GLY A 212 16.35 -17.34 7.29
C GLY A 212 15.91 -17.14 5.83
N VAL A 213 14.71 -16.62 5.59
CA VAL A 213 14.27 -16.16 4.26
C VAL A 213 14.74 -14.73 4.04
N ARG A 214 15.28 -14.43 2.85
CA ARG A 214 15.60 -13.06 2.47
C ARG A 214 14.31 -12.30 2.12
N VAL A 215 13.77 -11.58 3.11
CA VAL A 215 12.64 -10.66 2.97
C VAL A 215 13.13 -9.21 3.02
N MET A 216 12.55 -8.34 2.19
CA MET A 216 12.95 -6.95 2.08
C MET A 216 11.94 -5.98 2.70
N GLU A 217 12.44 -4.85 3.19
CA GLU A 217 11.67 -3.67 3.61
C GLU A 217 11.14 -2.93 2.39
N GLY A 218 9.83 -2.72 2.35
CA GLY A 218 9.15 -2.31 1.13
C GLY A 218 8.27 -1.09 1.22
N SER A 219 7.83 -0.69 2.41
CA SER A 219 6.89 0.44 2.58
C SER A 219 7.57 1.81 2.56
N GLY A 220 6.81 2.90 2.67
CA GLY A 220 7.41 4.22 2.91
C GLY A 220 8.33 4.19 4.14
N ARG A 221 9.41 4.98 4.14
CA ARG A 221 10.46 4.92 5.18
C ARG A 221 9.92 5.14 6.60
N GLY A 222 8.84 5.91 6.73
CA GLY A 222 8.19 6.18 8.01
C GLY A 222 7.26 5.07 8.54
N ALA A 223 7.01 4.01 7.76
CA ALA A 223 6.12 2.90 8.15
C ALA A 223 6.85 1.89 9.05
N THR A 224 7.17 2.31 10.27
CA THR A 224 8.03 1.56 11.21
C THR A 224 7.26 0.93 12.38
N GLY A 225 5.93 1.08 12.41
CA GLY A 225 5.10 0.60 13.51
C GLY A 225 4.98 1.56 14.70
N SER A 226 5.41 2.83 14.56
CA SER A 226 5.38 3.80 15.67
C SER A 226 4.00 3.97 16.30
N GLY A 227 2.93 4.15 15.51
CA GLY A 227 1.57 4.23 16.05
C GLY A 227 1.04 2.94 16.66
N HIS A 228 1.56 1.77 16.24
CA HIS A 228 1.24 0.51 16.90
C HIS A 228 1.80 0.50 18.32
N ALA A 229 3.03 0.99 18.52
CA ALA A 229 3.61 1.12 19.86
C ALA A 229 2.78 2.08 20.74
N LEU A 230 2.43 3.26 20.21
CA LEU A 230 1.60 4.24 20.94
C LEU A 230 0.29 3.64 21.45
N ILE A 231 -0.40 2.88 20.59
CA ILE A 231 -1.70 2.29 20.91
C ILE A 231 -1.55 1.09 21.87
N ARG A 232 -0.50 0.29 21.71
CA ARG A 232 -0.19 -0.82 22.63
C ARG A 232 -0.01 -0.31 24.05
N ASP A 233 0.69 0.80 24.22
CA ASP A 233 0.97 1.38 25.54
C ASP A 233 -0.30 1.90 26.23
N CYS A 234 -1.39 2.09 25.48
CA CYS A 234 -2.73 2.43 26.00
C CYS A 234 -3.66 1.20 26.14
N GLY A 235 -3.18 -0.02 25.88
CA GLY A 235 -3.97 -1.24 26.00
C GLY A 235 -4.80 -1.62 24.76
N GLY A 236 -4.54 -1.01 23.61
CA GLY A 236 -5.22 -1.35 22.36
C GLY A 236 -4.97 -2.79 21.92
N TYR A 237 -6.02 -3.44 21.41
CA TYR A 237 -5.97 -4.82 20.92
C TYR A 237 -5.49 -4.88 19.47
N PHE A 238 -4.58 -5.80 19.18
CA PHE A 238 -4.05 -6.07 17.85
C PHE A 238 -4.60 -7.39 17.34
N THR A 239 -4.83 -7.47 16.02
CA THR A 239 -5.41 -8.65 15.39
C THR A 239 -4.73 -8.92 14.06
N HIS A 240 -4.53 -10.20 13.74
CA HIS A 240 -3.98 -10.70 12.46
C HIS A 240 -2.67 -10.04 12.02
N MET A 241 -1.80 -9.64 12.96
CA MET A 241 -0.58 -8.89 12.69
C MET A 241 0.39 -9.60 11.73
N ASP A 242 0.29 -10.93 11.64
CA ASP A 242 1.04 -11.81 10.75
C ASP A 242 0.55 -11.79 9.29
N GLU A 243 -0.66 -11.28 9.04
CA GLU A 243 -1.24 -11.14 7.71
C GLU A 243 -0.63 -9.91 7.02
N ILE A 244 0.36 -10.18 6.16
CA ILE A 244 1.16 -9.18 5.43
C ILE A 244 1.13 -9.52 3.95
N TRP A 245 0.81 -8.53 3.13
CA TRP A 245 1.02 -8.60 1.69
C TRP A 245 2.48 -8.33 1.34
N PHE A 246 3.10 -9.32 0.72
CA PHE A 246 4.40 -9.22 0.08
C PHE A 246 4.27 -8.90 -1.41
N TYR A 247 5.04 -7.94 -1.90
CA TYR A 247 5.35 -7.89 -3.32
C TYR A 247 6.51 -8.86 -3.59
N VAL A 248 6.49 -9.52 -4.74
CA VAL A 248 7.49 -10.53 -5.12
C VAL A 248 8.23 -10.19 -6.41
N TYR A 249 8.15 -8.92 -6.80
CA TYR A 249 8.78 -8.33 -7.98
C TYR A 249 9.66 -7.15 -7.54
N ALA A 250 10.53 -7.43 -6.58
CA ALA A 250 11.46 -6.46 -6.04
C ALA A 250 12.87 -7.02 -6.00
N THR A 251 13.86 -6.14 -6.22
CA THR A 251 15.28 -6.48 -6.14
C THR A 251 15.94 -5.67 -5.01
N PRO A 252 17.00 -6.14 -4.33
CA PRO A 252 17.60 -5.39 -3.24
C PRO A 252 18.17 -4.05 -3.72
N ASP A 253 18.04 -3.02 -2.90
CA ASP A 253 18.61 -1.70 -3.17
C ASP A 253 20.12 -1.72 -2.88
N PRO A 254 21.00 -1.59 -3.90
CA PRO A 254 22.45 -1.60 -3.65
C PRO A 254 22.93 -0.38 -2.86
N ARG A 255 22.08 0.64 -2.69
CA ARG A 255 22.39 1.86 -1.94
C ARG A 255 22.06 1.74 -0.46
N ASP A 256 21.31 0.72 -0.05
CA ASP A 256 20.98 0.53 1.36
C ASP A 256 22.13 -0.20 2.07
N PRO A 257 22.87 0.47 2.98
CA PRO A 257 24.02 -0.14 3.65
C PRO A 257 23.62 -1.32 4.54
N ARG A 258 22.34 -1.42 4.95
CA ARG A 258 21.84 -2.56 5.73
C ARG A 258 21.44 -3.75 4.86
N GLY A 259 21.35 -3.56 3.54
CA GLY A 259 20.93 -4.58 2.58
C GLY A 259 19.51 -5.13 2.83
N ARG A 260 18.65 -4.36 3.52
CA ARG A 260 17.28 -4.76 3.89
C ARG A 260 16.24 -4.17 2.94
N ARG A 261 16.51 -3.01 2.34
CA ARG A 261 15.58 -2.31 1.46
C ARG A 261 15.48 -2.99 0.10
N GLY A 262 14.27 -3.09 -0.43
CA GLY A 262 14.05 -3.52 -1.81
C GLY A 262 13.47 -2.42 -2.71
N LEU A 263 13.71 -2.60 -3.99
CA LEU A 263 13.28 -1.76 -5.11
C LEU A 263 12.26 -2.54 -5.93
N VAL A 264 11.02 -2.06 -5.93
CA VAL A 264 9.95 -2.61 -6.76
C VAL A 264 10.11 -2.08 -8.18
N PHE A 265 10.18 -2.97 -9.17
CA PHE A 265 10.18 -2.57 -10.58
C PHE A 265 8.83 -2.86 -11.25
N ARG A 266 8.52 -2.09 -12.29
CA ARG A 266 7.26 -2.13 -13.05
C ARG A 266 7.54 -1.83 -14.52
N GLY A 267 6.51 -1.93 -15.37
CA GLY A 267 6.60 -1.44 -16.75
C GLY A 267 7.43 -2.32 -17.68
N THR A 268 7.58 -3.60 -17.35
CA THR A 268 8.35 -4.59 -18.11
C THR A 268 7.43 -5.69 -18.66
N PRO A 269 6.44 -5.37 -19.53
CA PRO A 269 5.56 -6.39 -20.09
C PRO A 269 6.36 -7.43 -20.87
N GLY A 270 5.92 -8.69 -20.84
CA GLY A 270 6.53 -9.79 -21.59
C GLY A 270 7.71 -10.50 -20.91
N TYR A 271 8.32 -9.91 -19.88
CA TYR A 271 9.33 -10.58 -19.05
C TYR A 271 8.83 -11.90 -18.45
N VAL A 272 9.71 -12.84 -18.14
CA VAL A 272 9.34 -14.12 -17.50
C VAL A 272 10.15 -14.37 -16.23
N TRP A 273 9.65 -15.19 -15.32
CA TRP A 273 10.35 -15.54 -14.08
C TRP A 273 10.83 -16.97 -14.16
N VAL A 274 12.10 -17.18 -13.85
CA VAL A 274 12.67 -18.53 -13.67
C VAL A 274 13.13 -18.73 -12.24
N ASN A 275 12.97 -19.96 -11.75
CA ASN A 275 13.49 -20.37 -10.45
C ASN A 275 14.96 -20.85 -10.55
N GLN A 276 15.48 -21.39 -9.47
CA GLN A 276 16.88 -21.85 -9.34
C GLN A 276 17.18 -23.05 -10.25
N GLN A 277 16.16 -23.79 -10.69
CA GLN A 277 16.30 -24.89 -11.65
C GLN A 277 16.22 -24.39 -13.11
N GLY A 278 16.17 -23.07 -13.33
CA GLY A 278 16.04 -22.48 -14.68
C GLY A 278 14.64 -22.63 -15.27
N ARG A 279 13.63 -22.98 -14.47
CA ARG A 279 12.27 -23.25 -14.95
C ARG A 279 11.34 -22.10 -14.67
N ARG A 280 10.45 -21.81 -15.62
CA ARG A 280 9.28 -20.97 -15.38
C ARG A 280 8.31 -21.67 -14.42
N PHE A 281 7.59 -20.87 -13.63
CA PHE A 281 6.72 -21.41 -12.57
C PHE A 281 5.42 -20.63 -12.33
N HIS A 282 5.17 -19.54 -13.05
CA HIS A 282 4.04 -18.64 -12.81
C HIS A 282 3.64 -17.85 -14.07
N ASP A 283 2.39 -17.38 -14.13
CA ASP A 283 1.99 -16.35 -15.08
C ASP A 283 2.37 -14.98 -14.51
N GLU A 284 3.45 -14.38 -15.03
CA GLU A 284 4.02 -13.15 -14.49
C GLU A 284 3.18 -11.89 -14.78
N SER A 285 2.06 -12.02 -15.49
CA SER A 285 1.05 -10.96 -15.59
C SER A 285 0.14 -10.89 -14.35
N LEU A 286 0.04 -11.97 -13.58
CA LEU A 286 -0.66 -12.04 -12.30
C LEU A 286 0.33 -11.67 -11.19
N THR A 287 0.09 -10.58 -10.46
CA THR A 287 1.08 -10.01 -9.53
C THR A 287 0.60 -9.89 -8.09
N GLY A 288 -0.62 -10.32 -7.78
CA GLY A 288 -1.24 -10.06 -6.50
C GLY A 288 -0.90 -11.06 -5.40
N GLY A 289 -1.48 -10.78 -4.23
CA GLY A 289 -1.20 -11.49 -2.98
C GLY A 289 -1.61 -12.96 -2.98
N ALA A 290 -2.65 -13.33 -3.75
CA ALA A 290 -3.14 -14.72 -3.80
C ALA A 290 -2.51 -15.56 -4.92
N SER A 291 -1.76 -14.95 -5.86
CA SER A 291 -1.14 -15.64 -7.00
C SER A 291 0.38 -15.60 -6.94
N ALA A 292 0.99 -14.46 -7.28
CA ALA A 292 2.44 -14.30 -7.39
C ALA A 292 3.15 -14.53 -6.05
N THR A 293 2.57 -14.03 -4.96
CA THR A 293 3.16 -14.16 -3.62
C THR A 293 3.37 -15.62 -3.23
N PRO A 294 2.32 -16.48 -3.18
CA PRO A 294 2.53 -17.89 -2.88
C PRO A 294 3.33 -18.62 -3.96
N ALA A 295 3.29 -18.19 -5.23
CA ALA A 295 4.11 -18.79 -6.28
C ALA A 295 5.61 -18.61 -6.02
N LEU A 296 6.06 -17.39 -5.69
CA LEU A 296 7.47 -17.12 -5.38
C LEU A 296 7.88 -17.69 -4.01
N MET A 297 7.01 -17.62 -3.00
CA MET A 297 7.30 -18.14 -1.66
C MET A 297 7.46 -19.67 -1.61
N ARG A 298 6.96 -20.40 -2.62
CA ARG A 298 7.15 -21.86 -2.75
C ARG A 298 8.47 -22.25 -3.42
N GLN A 299 9.25 -21.30 -3.95
CA GLN A 299 10.56 -21.61 -4.53
C GLN A 299 11.58 -21.85 -3.40
N ASP A 300 12.63 -22.61 -3.69
CA ASP A 300 13.66 -22.96 -2.73
C ASP A 300 15.08 -22.66 -3.28
N PRO A 301 15.76 -21.63 -2.73
CA PRO A 301 15.25 -20.59 -1.83
C PRO A 301 14.17 -19.69 -2.47
N PRO A 302 13.34 -18.97 -1.66
CA PRO A 302 12.18 -18.20 -2.12
C PRO A 302 12.60 -16.88 -2.80
N HIS A 303 13.15 -17.01 -4.01
CA HIS A 303 13.50 -15.94 -4.92
C HIS A 303 13.32 -16.42 -6.36
N ALA A 304 13.37 -15.49 -7.31
CA ALA A 304 13.31 -15.80 -8.74
C ALA A 304 14.29 -14.91 -9.52
N TRP A 305 14.45 -15.20 -10.81
CA TRP A 305 15.11 -14.32 -11.76
C TRP A 305 14.09 -13.86 -12.80
N ALA A 306 13.82 -12.55 -12.84
CA ALA A 306 13.09 -11.95 -13.94
C ALA A 306 14.02 -11.81 -15.15
N ILE A 307 13.66 -12.42 -16.27
CA ILE A 307 14.40 -12.39 -17.52
C ILE A 307 13.80 -11.35 -18.46
N LEU A 308 14.66 -10.46 -18.96
CA LEU A 308 14.31 -9.34 -19.84
C LEU A 308 15.27 -9.27 -21.02
N ASP A 309 14.82 -8.67 -22.12
CA ASP A 309 15.66 -8.22 -23.22
C ASP A 309 15.75 -6.68 -23.24
N THR A 310 16.55 -6.14 -24.17
CA THR A 310 16.78 -4.69 -24.27
C THR A 310 15.51 -3.87 -24.47
N PRO A 311 14.58 -4.20 -25.39
CA PRO A 311 13.35 -3.44 -25.58
C PRO A 311 12.52 -3.26 -24.30
N MET A 312 12.45 -4.30 -23.45
CA MET A 312 11.71 -4.24 -22.18
C MET A 312 12.28 -3.21 -21.21
N THR A 313 13.59 -2.94 -21.25
CA THR A 313 14.25 -1.98 -20.33
C THR A 313 13.79 -0.54 -20.55
N ALA A 314 13.34 -0.18 -21.76
CA ALA A 314 12.87 1.17 -22.07
C ALA A 314 11.60 1.53 -21.27
N GLY A 315 10.76 0.54 -20.96
CA GLY A 315 9.55 0.70 -20.15
C GLY A 315 9.79 0.60 -18.65
N MET A 316 10.92 0.03 -18.22
CA MET A 316 11.17 -0.31 -16.83
C MET A 316 11.14 0.89 -15.89
N GLU A 317 10.32 0.84 -14.85
CA GLU A 317 10.24 1.84 -13.80
C GLU A 317 10.68 1.24 -12.46
N VAL A 318 11.26 2.07 -11.59
CA VAL A 318 11.54 1.70 -10.19
C VAL A 318 10.72 2.60 -9.27
N ALA A 319 9.93 2.01 -8.39
CA ALA A 319 9.02 2.72 -7.48
C ALA A 319 9.75 3.22 -6.21
N ASP A 320 10.77 4.05 -6.40
CA ASP A 320 11.52 4.72 -5.34
C ASP A 320 11.86 6.17 -5.76
N PRO A 321 11.80 7.16 -4.84
CA PRO A 321 12.01 8.56 -5.17
C PRO A 321 13.35 8.89 -5.83
N TYR A 322 14.40 8.10 -5.61
CA TYR A 322 15.70 8.33 -6.27
C TYR A 322 15.68 8.04 -7.78
N TYR A 323 14.81 7.14 -8.22
CA TYR A 323 14.68 6.75 -9.63
C TYR A 323 13.61 7.56 -10.35
N ARG A 324 13.00 8.55 -9.70
CA ARG A 324 11.89 9.33 -10.24
C ARG A 324 12.06 10.82 -9.97
N ASP A 325 11.38 11.61 -10.80
CA ASP A 325 11.17 13.04 -10.57
C ASP A 325 9.67 13.32 -10.76
N GLY A 326 8.93 13.29 -9.64
CA GLY A 326 7.48 13.20 -9.67
C GLY A 326 7.00 12.00 -10.49
N ALA A 327 6.29 12.25 -11.59
CA ALA A 327 5.78 11.20 -12.48
C ALA A 327 6.84 10.64 -13.43
N SER A 328 7.89 11.41 -13.71
CA SER A 328 8.93 11.07 -14.70
C SER A 328 9.94 10.08 -14.14
N VAL A 329 10.40 9.14 -14.98
CA VAL A 329 11.44 8.17 -14.61
C VAL A 329 12.82 8.76 -14.92
N ARG A 330 13.74 8.70 -13.96
CA ARG A 330 15.16 9.06 -14.15
C ARG A 330 15.88 7.89 -14.83
N ARG A 331 15.85 7.88 -16.17
CA ARG A 331 16.33 6.76 -17.00
C ARG A 331 17.82 6.48 -16.83
N ASP A 332 18.63 7.51 -16.63
CA ASP A 332 20.05 7.40 -16.28
C ASP A 332 20.28 6.55 -15.02
N ARG A 333 19.42 6.72 -14.00
CA ARG A 333 19.50 5.96 -12.74
C ARG A 333 19.04 4.53 -12.89
N VAL A 334 17.98 4.29 -13.67
CA VAL A 334 17.52 2.93 -13.98
C VAL A 334 18.59 2.19 -14.78
N GLN A 335 19.21 2.84 -15.77
CA GLN A 335 20.31 2.26 -16.55
C GLN A 335 21.51 1.95 -15.66
N ALA A 336 21.92 2.89 -14.79
CA ALA A 336 23.00 2.64 -13.83
C ALA A 336 22.69 1.45 -12.90
N LEU A 337 21.45 1.27 -12.46
CA LEU A 337 21.05 0.10 -11.68
C LEU A 337 21.21 -1.19 -12.49
N LEU A 338 20.75 -1.21 -13.74
CA LEU A 338 20.88 -2.38 -14.64
C LEU A 338 22.35 -2.76 -14.88
N ASP A 339 23.24 -1.77 -14.99
CA ASP A 339 24.65 -2.01 -15.31
C ASP A 339 25.51 -2.33 -14.07
N THR A 340 25.13 -1.87 -12.88
CA THR A 340 26.02 -1.91 -11.70
C THR A 340 25.48 -2.75 -10.53
N SER A 341 24.19 -3.07 -10.51
CA SER A 341 23.61 -3.83 -9.39
C SER A 341 24.19 -5.24 -9.30
N PRO A 342 24.67 -5.69 -8.11
CA PRO A 342 25.11 -7.07 -7.93
C PRO A 342 23.95 -8.07 -7.94
N PHE A 343 22.70 -7.60 -7.98
CA PHE A 343 21.48 -8.41 -8.09
C PHE A 343 20.92 -8.47 -9.51
N ILE A 344 21.63 -7.88 -10.47
CA ILE A 344 21.27 -7.91 -11.89
C ILE A 344 22.45 -8.54 -12.65
N ARG A 345 22.16 -9.52 -13.50
CA ARG A 345 23.12 -10.12 -14.42
C ARG A 345 22.78 -9.71 -15.84
N LYS A 346 23.81 -9.52 -16.65
CA LYS A 346 23.71 -9.09 -18.05
C LYS A 346 24.55 -10.01 -18.91
N ALA A 347 24.08 -10.39 -20.09
CA ALA A 347 24.85 -11.17 -21.06
C ALA A 347 24.32 -10.98 -22.49
N ASP A 348 25.18 -11.17 -23.49
CA ASP A 348 24.78 -11.03 -24.90
C ASP A 348 24.07 -12.27 -25.47
N THR A 349 24.07 -13.38 -24.73
CA THR A 349 23.33 -14.59 -25.09
C THR A 349 22.57 -15.14 -23.89
N LEU A 350 21.41 -15.77 -24.14
CA LEU A 350 20.62 -16.44 -23.10
C LEU A 350 21.40 -17.58 -22.42
N GLN A 351 22.27 -18.28 -23.18
CA GLN A 351 23.10 -19.35 -22.64
C GLN A 351 24.13 -18.82 -21.63
N GLU A 352 24.77 -17.70 -21.94
CA GLU A 352 25.69 -17.05 -21.01
C GLU A 352 24.96 -16.43 -19.82
N LEU A 353 23.76 -15.87 -20.03
CA LEU A 353 22.93 -15.38 -18.94
C LEU A 353 22.61 -16.49 -17.94
N ALA A 354 22.19 -17.66 -18.43
CA ALA A 354 21.88 -18.84 -17.62
C ALA A 354 23.07 -19.27 -16.74
N ARG A 355 24.29 -19.29 -17.30
CA ARG A 355 25.51 -19.58 -16.52
C ARG A 355 25.76 -18.52 -15.44
N ARG A 356 25.53 -17.24 -15.73
CA ARG A 356 25.78 -16.14 -14.78
C ARG A 356 24.80 -16.09 -13.60
N ILE A 357 23.61 -16.65 -13.77
CA ILE A 357 22.60 -16.80 -12.70
C ILE A 357 22.60 -18.19 -12.05
N ASP A 358 23.53 -19.05 -12.45
CA ASP A 358 23.75 -20.39 -11.88
C ASP A 358 22.50 -21.29 -11.94
N VAL A 359 21.88 -21.38 -13.11
CA VAL A 359 20.73 -22.28 -13.35
C VAL A 359 21.07 -23.37 -14.37
N ASP A 360 20.27 -24.44 -14.40
CA ASP A 360 20.41 -25.49 -15.41
C ASP A 360 20.18 -24.94 -16.82
N VAL A 361 21.26 -24.87 -17.60
CA VAL A 361 21.28 -24.24 -18.92
C VAL A 361 20.31 -24.91 -19.92
N PRO A 362 20.26 -26.25 -20.04
CA PRO A 362 19.29 -26.91 -20.91
C PRO A 362 17.83 -26.62 -20.53
N ALA A 363 17.48 -26.69 -19.23
CA ALA A 363 16.15 -26.37 -18.74
C ALA A 363 15.74 -24.93 -19.06
N PHE A 364 16.65 -23.98 -18.79
CA PHE A 364 16.44 -22.56 -19.04
C PHE A 364 16.21 -22.26 -20.52
N LEU A 365 17.10 -22.76 -21.40
CA LEU A 365 16.97 -22.55 -22.85
C LEU A 365 15.73 -23.24 -23.42
N GLY A 366 15.35 -24.41 -22.89
CA GLY A 366 14.13 -25.10 -23.27
C GLY A 366 12.87 -24.29 -22.94
N ASP A 367 12.74 -23.84 -21.69
CA ASP A 367 11.57 -23.08 -21.23
C ASP A 367 11.43 -21.73 -21.96
N LEU A 368 12.54 -21.00 -22.19
CA LEU A 368 12.50 -19.77 -22.98
C LEU A 368 12.27 -20.02 -24.47
N GLY A 369 12.80 -21.12 -25.02
CA GLY A 369 12.57 -21.52 -26.39
C GLY A 369 11.10 -21.79 -26.68
N ASP A 370 10.41 -22.48 -25.77
CA ASP A 370 8.97 -22.75 -25.92
C ASP A 370 8.13 -21.48 -25.76
N TYR A 371 8.52 -20.57 -24.88
CA TYR A 371 7.91 -19.24 -24.79
C TYR A 371 8.08 -18.42 -26.09
N ASN A 372 9.30 -18.38 -26.62
CA ASN A 372 9.61 -17.68 -27.87
C ASN A 372 8.80 -18.25 -29.05
N LYS A 373 8.71 -19.58 -29.18
CA LYS A 373 7.87 -20.22 -30.21
C LYS A 373 6.40 -19.81 -30.11
N ALA A 374 5.86 -19.71 -28.89
CA ALA A 374 4.48 -19.26 -28.68
C ALA A 374 4.27 -17.80 -29.14
N CYS A 375 5.23 -16.92 -28.83
CA CYS A 375 5.25 -15.54 -29.31
C CYS A 375 5.37 -15.45 -30.84
N GLU A 376 6.30 -16.21 -31.45
CA GLU A 376 6.53 -16.25 -32.91
C GLU A 376 5.31 -16.79 -33.67
N ALA A 377 4.62 -17.80 -33.12
CA ALA A 377 3.40 -18.35 -33.67
C ALA A 377 2.19 -17.39 -33.54
N GLY A 378 2.34 -16.25 -32.85
CA GLY A 378 1.26 -15.28 -32.66
C GLY A 378 0.11 -15.81 -31.80
N LEU A 379 0.39 -16.75 -30.88
CA LEU A 379 -0.64 -17.27 -30.00
C LEU A 379 -1.19 -16.16 -29.09
N PRO A 380 -2.50 -16.13 -28.79
CA PRO A 380 -3.06 -15.13 -27.88
C PRO A 380 -2.57 -15.33 -26.44
N THR A 381 -2.33 -16.58 -26.05
CA THR A 381 -1.90 -16.98 -24.72
C THR A 381 -0.81 -18.04 -24.80
N GLU A 382 0.06 -18.02 -23.80
CA GLU A 382 1.14 -18.98 -23.63
C GLU A 382 0.59 -20.33 -23.13
N PRO A 383 0.97 -21.47 -23.73
CA PRO A 383 0.31 -22.75 -23.43
C PRO A 383 0.46 -23.30 -22.01
N ARG A 384 1.56 -23.02 -21.31
CA ARG A 384 1.88 -23.67 -20.02
C ARG A 384 1.18 -23.02 -18.82
N PHE A 385 1.08 -21.69 -18.81
CA PHE A 385 0.57 -20.91 -17.69
C PHE A 385 -0.64 -20.05 -18.06
N GLY A 386 -1.00 -19.97 -19.35
CA GLY A 386 -2.14 -19.17 -19.81
C GLY A 386 -1.85 -17.68 -19.91
N LYS A 387 -0.58 -17.27 -19.76
CA LYS A 387 -0.16 -15.88 -19.81
C LYS A 387 -0.55 -15.22 -21.14
N SER A 388 -1.17 -14.05 -21.08
CA SER A 388 -1.44 -13.26 -22.29
C SER A 388 -0.15 -12.86 -23.00
N LEU A 389 -0.09 -13.08 -24.31
CA LEU A 389 1.07 -12.74 -25.16
C LEU A 389 0.88 -11.42 -25.93
N ALA A 390 -0.22 -10.69 -25.71
CA ALA A 390 -0.52 -9.45 -26.44
C ALA A 390 0.61 -8.40 -26.35
N GLN A 391 1.30 -8.35 -25.21
CA GLN A 391 2.44 -7.45 -24.97
C GLN A 391 3.77 -8.20 -24.84
N SER A 392 3.83 -9.45 -25.31
CA SER A 392 5.02 -10.29 -25.26
C SER A 392 5.67 -10.39 -26.62
N ARG A 393 6.99 -10.51 -26.65
CA ARG A 393 7.79 -10.76 -27.85
C ARG A 393 8.82 -11.86 -27.55
N PRO A 394 9.35 -12.54 -28.58
CA PRO A 394 10.47 -13.45 -28.39
C PRO A 394 11.67 -12.70 -27.81
N PHE A 395 12.45 -13.35 -26.96
CA PHE A 395 13.73 -12.83 -26.47
C PHE A 395 14.77 -12.91 -27.60
N ASP A 396 14.88 -11.86 -28.41
CA ASP A 396 15.74 -11.80 -29.61
C ASP A 396 16.71 -10.60 -29.65
N THR A 397 16.58 -9.66 -28.72
CA THR A 397 17.32 -8.40 -28.74
C THR A 397 18.28 -8.26 -27.55
N PRO A 398 19.55 -8.70 -27.68
CA PRO A 398 20.55 -8.59 -26.61
C PRO A 398 20.96 -7.13 -26.33
N PRO A 399 21.65 -6.85 -25.21
CA PRO A 399 21.92 -7.78 -24.12
C PRO A 399 20.65 -8.21 -23.37
N TYR A 400 20.69 -9.40 -22.80
CA TYR A 400 19.66 -9.95 -21.92
C TYR A 400 20.01 -9.65 -20.47
N TYR A 401 18.98 -9.45 -19.66
CA TYR A 401 19.09 -9.14 -18.24
C TYR A 401 18.37 -10.19 -17.40
N ALA A 402 18.94 -10.52 -16.25
CA ALA A 402 18.29 -11.29 -15.20
C ALA A 402 18.30 -10.49 -13.90
N VAL A 403 17.13 -10.08 -13.43
CA VAL A 403 16.94 -9.31 -12.18
C VAL A 403 16.54 -10.27 -11.06
N GLN A 404 17.31 -10.34 -9.98
CA GLN A 404 17.00 -11.22 -8.85
C GLN A 404 15.86 -10.64 -8.02
N LEU A 405 14.84 -11.46 -7.80
CA LEU A 405 13.57 -11.08 -7.18
C LEU A 405 13.41 -11.70 -5.80
N PHE A 406 13.09 -10.91 -4.79
CA PHE A 406 12.83 -11.39 -3.43
C PHE A 406 11.48 -10.90 -2.92
N PRO A 407 10.88 -11.59 -1.93
CA PRO A 407 9.70 -11.11 -1.24
C PRO A 407 10.00 -9.81 -0.50
N LEU A 408 9.10 -8.83 -0.62
CA LEU A 408 9.20 -7.50 -0.06
C LEU A 408 7.95 -7.21 0.75
N ALA A 409 8.10 -7.09 2.07
CA ALA A 409 7.00 -6.75 2.97
C ALA A 409 6.44 -5.39 2.57
N ARG A 410 5.16 -5.33 2.17
CA ARG A 410 4.60 -4.12 1.54
C ARG A 410 3.42 -3.54 2.30
N LYS A 411 2.48 -4.35 2.78
CA LYS A 411 1.28 -3.89 3.49
C LYS A 411 0.92 -4.87 4.59
N ASN A 412 0.60 -4.39 5.78
CA ASN A 412 0.03 -5.23 6.82
C ASN A 412 -1.50 -5.15 6.73
N PHE A 413 -2.14 -6.30 6.63
CA PHE A 413 -3.59 -6.44 6.68
C PHE A 413 -4.09 -6.60 8.10
N GLY A 414 -3.26 -7.10 9.00
CA GLY A 414 -3.47 -6.96 10.44
C GLY A 414 -3.23 -5.55 10.95
N GLY A 415 -3.67 -5.28 12.16
CA GLY A 415 -3.40 -4.01 12.84
C GLY A 415 -4.18 -3.88 14.14
N VAL A 416 -4.33 -2.64 14.57
CA VAL A 416 -5.19 -2.26 15.71
C VAL A 416 -6.65 -2.59 15.38
N LYS A 417 -7.35 -3.27 16.29
CA LYS A 417 -8.77 -3.53 16.15
C LYS A 417 -9.57 -2.27 16.45
N THR A 418 -10.48 -1.94 15.54
CA THR A 418 -11.44 -0.85 15.70
C THR A 418 -12.86 -1.31 15.40
N ASP A 419 -13.84 -0.66 16.02
CA ASP A 419 -15.25 -0.79 15.62
C ASP A 419 -15.56 0.05 14.36
N LEU A 420 -16.78 -0.02 13.82
CA LEU A 420 -17.20 0.74 12.63
C LEU A 420 -17.15 2.28 12.78
N ARG A 421 -16.88 2.80 13.98
CA ARG A 421 -16.65 4.23 14.24
C ARG A 421 -15.17 4.57 14.34
N CYS A 422 -14.29 3.62 14.04
CA CYS A 422 -12.84 3.70 14.16
C CYS A 422 -12.34 3.91 15.60
N ARG A 423 -13.15 3.62 16.63
CA ARG A 423 -12.68 3.69 18.02
C ARG A 423 -11.73 2.52 18.29
N VAL A 424 -10.60 2.78 18.91
CA VAL A 424 -9.65 1.73 19.29
C VAL A 424 -10.27 0.87 20.37
N LEU A 425 -10.23 -0.45 20.18
CA LEU A 425 -10.76 -1.41 21.14
C LEU A 425 -9.64 -2.00 22.00
N ASP A 426 -9.92 -2.24 23.27
CA ASP A 426 -9.06 -3.01 24.16
C ASP A 426 -9.26 -4.53 24.00
N ARG A 427 -8.56 -5.33 24.82
CA ARG A 427 -8.67 -6.80 24.82
C ARG A 427 -10.05 -7.34 25.21
N HIS A 428 -10.92 -6.49 25.76
CA HIS A 428 -12.31 -6.80 26.11
C HIS A 428 -13.30 -6.28 25.05
N PHE A 429 -12.79 -5.81 23.91
CA PHE A 429 -13.56 -5.18 22.84
C PHE A 429 -14.33 -3.93 23.29
N SER A 430 -13.85 -3.26 24.34
CA SER A 430 -14.39 -1.99 24.82
C SER A 430 -13.61 -0.83 24.21
N PRO A 431 -14.29 0.23 23.74
CA PRO A 431 -13.61 1.41 23.24
C PRO A 431 -12.72 2.08 24.29
N ILE A 432 -11.50 2.44 23.93
CA ILE A 432 -10.62 3.31 24.72
C ILE A 432 -11.08 4.76 24.51
N PRO A 433 -11.57 5.47 25.55
CA PRO A 433 -12.11 6.81 25.38
C PRO A 433 -11.11 7.81 24.78
N GLY A 434 -11.58 8.64 23.86
CA GLY A 434 -10.75 9.64 23.18
C GLY A 434 -9.78 9.09 22.12
N LEU A 435 -9.70 7.78 21.89
CA LEU A 435 -8.71 7.18 20.98
C LEU A 435 -9.32 6.53 19.75
N TYR A 436 -8.87 6.99 18.58
CA TYR A 436 -9.28 6.50 17.26
C TYR A 436 -8.07 6.04 16.44
N ALA A 437 -8.29 5.09 15.52
CA ALA A 437 -7.28 4.65 14.57
C ALA A 437 -7.87 4.37 13.18
N ALA A 438 -7.13 4.74 12.13
CA ALA A 438 -7.56 4.57 10.74
C ALA A 438 -6.41 4.34 9.77
N GLY A 439 -6.71 3.69 8.65
CA GLY A 439 -5.74 3.28 7.64
C GLY A 439 -4.88 2.08 8.04
N GLU A 440 -3.69 1.97 7.45
CA GLU A 440 -2.82 0.78 7.57
C GLU A 440 -2.41 0.45 9.02
N VAL A 441 -2.44 1.40 9.97
CA VAL A 441 -2.22 1.10 11.41
C VAL A 441 -3.34 0.22 12.01
N ALA A 442 -4.53 0.28 11.42
CA ALA A 442 -5.71 -0.49 11.77
C ALA A 442 -6.06 -1.50 10.65
N GLY A 443 -5.05 -2.09 10.00
CA GLY A 443 -5.28 -3.09 8.95
C GLY A 443 -6.06 -2.57 7.75
N MET A 444 -5.80 -1.31 7.34
CA MET A 444 -6.54 -0.49 6.37
C MET A 444 -7.89 0.01 6.89
N ALA A 445 -8.64 -0.85 7.58
CA ALA A 445 -9.79 -0.53 8.43
C ALA A 445 -10.13 -1.76 9.30
N GLY A 446 -10.60 -1.54 10.53
CA GLY A 446 -11.16 -2.62 11.35
C GLY A 446 -10.20 -3.70 11.84
N GLY A 447 -8.91 -3.55 11.58
CA GLY A 447 -7.85 -4.48 11.96
C GLY A 447 -7.64 -5.66 11.01
N HIS A 448 -8.55 -5.96 10.07
CA HIS A 448 -8.40 -7.08 9.13
C HIS A 448 -9.33 -7.06 7.89
N ILE A 449 -9.60 -5.90 7.27
CA ILE A 449 -10.60 -5.81 6.18
C ILE A 449 -10.33 -6.70 4.97
N ASN A 450 -9.06 -7.03 4.68
CA ASN A 450 -8.68 -7.78 3.47
C ASN A 450 -8.60 -9.29 3.64
N GLY A 451 -8.58 -9.82 4.86
CA GLY A 451 -8.29 -11.23 5.05
C GLY A 451 -6.84 -11.56 4.69
N LYS A 452 -6.62 -12.76 4.11
CA LYS A 452 -5.29 -13.29 3.77
C LYS A 452 -4.67 -12.68 2.52
N ALA A 453 -5.49 -12.14 1.62
CA ALA A 453 -5.05 -11.53 0.37
C ALA A 453 -5.96 -10.37 -0.01
N GLY A 454 -5.35 -9.22 -0.33
CA GLY A 454 -6.08 -8.04 -0.76
C GLY A 454 -6.30 -8.04 -2.26
N LEU A 455 -7.45 -7.51 -2.69
CA LEU A 455 -7.64 -7.07 -4.07
C LEU A 455 -6.88 -5.75 -4.25
N GLU A 456 -6.46 -5.45 -5.49
CA GLU A 456 -5.84 -4.15 -5.72
C GLU A 456 -6.81 -3.01 -5.46
N GLY A 457 -6.32 -1.96 -4.78
CA GLY A 457 -7.10 -0.79 -4.37
C GLY A 457 -7.85 -0.92 -3.04
N THR A 458 -7.86 -2.09 -2.42
CA THR A 458 -8.49 -2.31 -1.10
C THR A 458 -7.57 -1.96 0.08
N MET A 459 -6.51 -1.19 -0.19
CA MET A 459 -5.62 -0.64 0.85
C MET A 459 -5.77 0.88 0.94
N LEU A 460 -5.52 1.58 -0.16
CA LEU A 460 -5.56 3.05 -0.17
C LEU A 460 -6.98 3.59 -0.02
N GLY A 461 -7.95 3.02 -0.74
CA GLY A 461 -9.35 3.42 -0.64
C GLY A 461 -9.90 3.26 0.78
N PRO A 462 -9.81 2.06 1.40
CA PRO A 462 -10.24 1.88 2.79
C PRO A 462 -9.47 2.73 3.80
N SER A 463 -8.21 3.06 3.53
CA SER A 463 -7.46 3.98 4.40
C SER A 463 -8.00 5.42 4.34
N LEU A 464 -8.36 5.92 3.15
CA LEU A 464 -9.02 7.23 3.02
C LEU A 464 -10.38 7.21 3.70
N PHE A 465 -11.20 6.20 3.40
CA PHE A 465 -12.55 6.06 3.94
C PHE A 465 -12.56 5.96 5.47
N SER A 466 -11.76 5.05 6.05
CA SER A 466 -11.66 4.95 7.52
C SER A 466 -11.09 6.22 8.15
N GLY A 467 -10.22 6.95 7.45
CA GLY A 467 -9.76 8.28 7.88
C GLY A 467 -10.93 9.26 8.04
N ARG A 468 -11.81 9.34 7.03
CA ARG A 468 -13.04 10.15 7.13
C ARG A 468 -13.93 9.71 8.29
N VAL A 469 -14.22 8.41 8.38
CA VAL A 469 -15.05 7.85 9.47
C VAL A 469 -14.49 8.23 10.84
N ALA A 470 -13.18 8.05 11.05
CA ALA A 470 -12.51 8.40 12.29
C ALA A 470 -12.56 9.90 12.57
N GLY A 471 -12.31 10.75 11.57
CA GLY A 471 -12.36 12.21 11.71
C GLY A 471 -13.74 12.70 12.13
N GLY A 472 -14.80 12.21 11.48
CA GLY A 472 -16.18 12.58 11.80
C GLY A 472 -16.58 12.17 13.22
N TRP A 473 -16.29 10.94 13.64
CA TRP A 473 -16.62 10.47 14.99
C TRP A 473 -15.73 11.11 16.08
N ALA A 474 -14.44 11.34 15.80
CA ALA A 474 -13.55 12.04 16.72
C ALA A 474 -13.96 13.50 16.94
N ALA A 475 -14.42 14.19 15.88
CA ALA A 475 -14.99 15.53 16.00
C ALA A 475 -16.29 15.53 16.80
N HIS A 476 -17.17 14.54 16.57
CA HIS A 476 -18.42 14.39 17.31
C HIS A 476 -18.21 14.19 18.81
N GLU A 477 -17.31 13.29 19.20
CA GLU A 477 -16.93 13.12 20.61
C GLU A 477 -16.30 14.38 21.20
N ALA A 478 -15.60 15.18 20.38
CA ALA A 478 -15.08 16.49 20.77
C ALA A 478 -16.14 17.61 20.83
N GLY A 479 -17.41 17.33 20.47
CA GLY A 479 -18.54 18.26 20.52
C GLY A 479 -18.91 18.94 19.20
N PHE A 480 -18.44 18.43 18.05
CA PHE A 480 -18.61 19.04 16.74
C PHE A 480 -19.26 18.09 15.72
N GLY A 481 -20.26 18.56 14.98
CA GLY A 481 -20.95 17.76 13.97
C GLY A 481 -21.74 16.56 14.53
N ALA A 482 -22.33 15.78 13.63
CA ALA A 482 -23.20 14.64 13.96
C ALA A 482 -22.48 13.28 13.96
N GLY A 483 -21.16 13.26 13.78
CA GLY A 483 -20.41 12.06 13.45
C GLY A 483 -20.26 11.90 11.94
N PHE A 484 -19.71 10.77 11.50
CA PHE A 484 -19.68 10.42 10.08
C PHE A 484 -21.10 10.00 9.63
N THR A 485 -21.70 10.77 8.73
CA THR A 485 -23.08 10.53 8.27
C THR A 485 -23.14 9.64 7.04
N GLY A 486 -22.24 9.83 6.07
CA GLY A 486 -22.08 9.01 4.86
C GLY A 486 -23.33 8.85 3.98
N THR A 487 -23.16 8.35 2.76
CA THR A 487 -24.27 7.99 1.85
C THR A 487 -23.98 6.62 1.21
N PRO A 488 -24.57 5.53 1.71
CA PRO A 488 -24.36 4.21 1.13
C PRO A 488 -25.04 4.07 -0.25
N ASN A 489 -24.39 3.41 -1.20
CA ASN A 489 -24.92 3.08 -2.53
C ASN A 489 -25.65 1.73 -2.55
N ARG A 490 -26.62 1.57 -1.65
CA ARG A 490 -27.50 0.38 -1.65
C ARG A 490 -28.62 0.57 -2.67
N PRO A 491 -29.03 -0.49 -3.40
CA PRO A 491 -30.35 -0.51 -4.02
C PRO A 491 -31.41 -0.30 -2.92
N GLU A 492 -32.41 0.54 -3.20
CA GLU A 492 -33.58 0.74 -2.31
C GLU A 492 -34.37 -0.54 -2.05
#